data_AF-A0AAJ2PGD9-F1
#
_entry.id   AF-A0AAJ2PGD9-F1
#
_cell.length_a   1.000
_cell.length_b   1.000
_cell.length_c   1.000
_cell.angle_alpha   90.00
_cell.angle_beta   90.00
_cell.angle_gamma   90.00
#
_symmetry.space_group_name_H-M   'P 1'
#
loop_
_entity.id
_entity.type
_entity.pdbx_description
1 polymer ?
#
loop_
_entity_poly.entity_id
_entity_poly.type
_entity_poly.pdbx_seq_one_letter_code
_entity_poly.pdbx_strand_id
1 'polypeptide(L)'
;MVYKVIRPFKDLTDPNKHDYALDETYPRDGHKPSDDFIQGLLTGSNSAGSIFLTTVDEEPELQEGDKSTEEEPDLPEGDKSAEEVPAEKPKRKRTTKKAEE
;
A
#
# COMPACT_ATOMS: atom_id res chain seq x y z
N MET A 1 -23.00 5.89 10.60
CA MET A 1 -21.97 6.05 11.65
C MET A 1 -20.79 6.75 11.02
N VAL A 2 -20.19 7.71 11.71
CA VAL A 2 -18.92 8.34 11.28
C VAL A 2 -17.82 7.89 12.24
N TYR A 3 -16.64 7.64 11.68
CA TYR A 3 -15.46 7.20 12.39
C TYR A 3 -14.35 8.22 12.23
N LYS A 4 -13.44 8.26 13.20
CA LYS A 4 -12.23 9.07 13.15
C LYS A 4 -11.02 8.19 12.92
N VAL A 5 -10.15 8.63 12.03
CA VAL A 5 -8.90 7.94 11.74
C VAL A 5 -7.90 8.27 12.84
N ILE A 6 -7.36 7.25 13.52
CA ILE A 6 -6.35 7.42 14.58
C ILE A 6 -4.94 7.06 14.10
N ARG A 7 -4.85 6.32 12.99
CA ARG A 7 -3.59 6.00 12.32
C ARG A 7 -3.75 6.20 10.82
N PRO A 8 -2.75 6.80 10.15
CA PRO A 8 -2.83 6.99 8.72
C PRO A 8 -2.86 5.63 7.99
N PHE A 9 -3.72 5.51 6.99
CA PHE A 9 -3.80 4.32 6.15
C PHE A 9 -4.33 4.67 4.77
N LYS A 10 -3.97 3.84 3.79
CA LYS A 10 -4.52 3.93 2.44
C LYS A 10 -5.69 3.00 2.27
N ASP A 11 -6.86 3.54 1.94
CA ASP A 11 -8.04 2.74 1.66
C ASP A 11 -7.96 2.18 0.24
N LEU A 12 -7.66 0.88 0.13
CA LEU A 12 -7.62 0.17 -1.15
C LEU A 12 -9.01 -0.17 -1.68
N THR A 13 -10.05 -0.02 -0.87
CA THR A 13 -11.44 -0.27 -1.27
C THR A 13 -12.03 0.90 -2.06
N ASP A 14 -11.48 2.10 -1.89
CA ASP A 14 -11.88 3.29 -2.64
C ASP A 14 -11.27 3.28 -4.05
N PRO A 15 -12.04 3.61 -5.10
CA PRO A 15 -11.51 3.71 -6.46
C PRO A 15 -10.40 4.77 -6.62
N ASN A 16 -10.40 5.81 -5.78
CA ASN A 16 -9.38 6.85 -5.77
C ASN A 16 -8.17 6.49 -4.92
N LYS A 17 -8.21 5.34 -4.22
CA LYS A 17 -7.16 4.89 -3.29
C LYS A 17 -6.77 5.99 -2.32
N HIS A 18 -7.78 6.55 -1.66
CA HIS A 18 -7.58 7.71 -0.79
C HIS A 18 -6.63 7.35 0.35
N ASP A 19 -5.63 8.20 0.55
CA ASP A 19 -4.81 8.18 1.75
C ASP A 19 -5.54 8.94 2.84
N TYR A 20 -5.81 8.29 3.97
CA TYR A 20 -6.44 8.88 5.13
C TYR A 20 -5.37 9.23 6.15
N ALA A 21 -5.32 10.49 6.57
CA ALA A 21 -4.44 11.00 7.61
C ALA A 21 -5.06 10.87 9.02
N LEU A 22 -4.23 11.08 10.03
CA LEU A 22 -4.67 11.11 11.43
C LEU A 22 -5.72 12.22 11.64
N ASP A 23 -6.76 11.91 12.41
CA ASP A 23 -7.95 12.70 12.70
C ASP A 23 -8.90 12.94 11.49
N GLU A 24 -8.68 12.31 10.34
CA GLU A 24 -9.64 12.39 9.24
C GLU A 24 -10.96 11.66 9.53
N THR A 25 -12.01 12.07 8.86
CA THR A 25 -13.34 11.45 8.98
C THR A 25 -13.52 10.35 7.94
N TYR A 26 -13.95 9.18 8.41
CA TYR A 26 -14.20 8.00 7.59
C TYR A 26 -15.63 7.48 7.78
N PRO A 27 -16.32 6.98 6.74
CA PRO A 27 -15.91 6.95 5.32
C PRO A 27 -16.12 8.29 4.59
N ARG A 28 -15.47 8.46 3.43
CA ARG A 28 -15.67 9.63 2.54
C ARG A 28 -17.09 9.69 1.98
N ASP A 29 -17.53 10.91 1.69
CA ASP A 29 -18.85 11.14 1.07
C ASP A 29 -18.93 10.43 -0.29
N GLY A 30 -19.95 9.60 -0.45
CA GLY A 30 -20.12 8.76 -1.64
C GLY A 30 -19.37 7.43 -1.65
N HIS A 31 -18.50 7.16 -0.67
CA HIS A 31 -17.86 5.84 -0.51
C HIS A 31 -18.59 4.97 0.51
N LYS A 32 -18.80 3.70 0.15
CA LYS A 32 -19.48 2.70 0.99
C LYS A 32 -18.57 1.49 1.18
N PRO A 33 -17.64 1.55 2.15
CA PRO A 33 -16.85 0.39 2.51
C PRO A 33 -17.71 -0.69 3.16
N SER A 34 -17.25 -1.95 3.06
CA SER A 34 -17.93 -3.10 3.67
C SER A 34 -17.84 -3.05 5.19
N ASP A 35 -18.92 -3.40 5.90
CA ASP A 35 -18.93 -3.39 7.37
C ASP A 35 -17.81 -4.24 8.00
N ASP A 36 -17.48 -5.40 7.41
CA ASP A 36 -16.36 -6.26 7.83
C ASP A 36 -15.01 -5.53 7.75
N PHE A 37 -14.80 -4.74 6.70
CA PHE A 37 -13.59 -3.95 6.53
C PHE A 37 -13.50 -2.87 7.62
N ILE A 38 -14.60 -2.15 7.87
CA ILE A 38 -14.68 -1.14 8.93
C ILE A 38 -14.41 -1.78 10.29
N GLN A 39 -15.01 -2.94 10.57
CA GLN A 39 -14.79 -3.70 11.80
C GLN A 39 -13.32 -4.15 11.94
N GLY A 40 -12.68 -4.57 10.85
CA GLY A 40 -11.25 -4.88 10.83
C GLY A 40 -10.38 -3.67 11.17
N LEU A 41 -10.75 -2.47 10.71
CA LEU A 41 -10.05 -1.23 11.04
C LEU A 41 -10.32 -0.74 12.48
N LEU A 42 -11.50 -1.01 13.04
CA LEU A 42 -11.87 -0.68 14.42
C LEU A 42 -11.25 -1.64 15.44
N THR A 43 -11.22 -2.93 15.14
CA THR A 43 -10.74 -3.97 16.07
C THR A 43 -9.27 -4.30 15.91
N GLY A 44 -8.65 -3.86 14.81
CA GLY A 44 -7.30 -4.28 14.44
C GLY A 44 -7.23 -5.66 13.79
N SER A 45 -8.38 -6.29 13.52
CA SER A 45 -8.48 -7.58 12.79
C SER A 45 -8.26 -7.39 11.28
N ASN A 46 -7.21 -6.68 10.90
CA ASN A 46 -6.80 -6.45 9.52
C ASN A 46 -5.37 -6.97 9.30
N SER A 47 -4.88 -6.97 8.06
CA SER A 47 -3.54 -7.50 7.74
C SER A 47 -2.39 -6.78 8.44
N ALA A 48 -2.57 -5.54 8.89
CA ALA A 48 -1.57 -4.81 9.67
C ALA A 48 -1.67 -5.08 11.18
N GLY A 49 -2.71 -5.80 11.64
CA GLY A 49 -2.90 -6.15 13.06
C GLY A 49 -3.08 -4.94 13.97
N SER A 50 -3.58 -3.83 13.42
CA SER A 50 -3.53 -2.51 14.05
C SER A 50 -4.85 -1.77 13.94
N ILE A 51 -5.24 -1.03 14.98
CA ILE A 51 -6.46 -0.22 14.95
C ILE A 51 -6.18 1.07 14.18
N PHE A 52 -7.05 1.38 13.22
CA PHE A 52 -6.95 2.57 12.35
C PHE A 52 -8.11 3.55 12.54
N LEU A 53 -9.27 3.06 12.98
CA LEU A 53 -10.47 3.86 13.19
C LEU A 53 -10.88 3.84 14.66
N THR A 54 -11.54 4.91 15.09
CA THR A 54 -12.28 4.98 16.35
C THR A 54 -13.70 5.53 16.12
N THR A 55 -14.63 5.21 17.00
CA THR A 55 -15.98 5.77 17.03
C THR A 55 -15.93 7.19 17.59
N VAL A 56 -16.60 8.15 16.94
CA VAL A 56 -16.59 9.57 17.37
C VAL A 56 -17.32 9.79 18.71
N ASP A 57 -18.18 8.85 19.11
CA ASP A 57 -18.93 8.88 20.38
C ASP A 57 -18.11 8.34 21.57
N GLU A 58 -17.06 7.56 21.30
CA GLU A 58 -16.18 7.01 22.32
C GLU A 58 -15.00 7.97 22.48
N GLU A 59 -15.16 8.90 23.42
CA GLU A 59 -14.14 9.88 23.81
C GLU A 59 -12.82 9.11 24.07
N PRO A 60 -11.77 9.32 23.25
CA PRO A 60 -10.64 8.41 23.24
C PRO A 60 -9.79 8.67 24.48
N GLU A 61 -9.72 7.69 25.39
CA GLU A 61 -8.51 7.49 26.17
C GLU A 61 -7.42 7.10 25.18
N LEU A 62 -6.85 8.11 24.54
CA LEU A 62 -5.69 8.02 23.68
C LEU A 62 -4.61 7.28 24.49
N GLN A 63 -4.46 5.98 24.24
CA GLN A 63 -3.17 5.34 24.43
C GLN A 63 -2.21 6.01 23.44
N GLU A 64 -1.63 7.10 23.91
CA GLU A 64 -0.40 7.69 23.42
C GLU A 64 0.65 6.58 23.36
N GLY A 65 0.77 5.88 22.23
CA GLY A 65 1.75 4.82 22.16
C GLY A 65 1.44 3.74 21.17
N ASP A 66 1.42 4.08 19.89
CA ASP A 66 2.07 3.16 18.98
C ASP A 66 2.99 3.90 18.02
N LYS A 67 4.21 3.98 18.52
CA LYS A 67 5.47 4.24 17.84
C LYS A 67 5.69 3.13 16.79
N SER A 68 4.88 3.11 15.73
CA SER A 68 5.30 2.52 14.44
C SER A 68 6.21 3.57 13.80
N THR A 69 7.49 3.64 14.17
CA THR A 69 8.54 2.90 13.45
C THR A 69 8.17 2.84 11.97
N GLU A 70 8.44 3.94 11.29
CA GLU A 70 9.46 4.00 10.24
C GLU A 70 10.14 2.64 10.03
N GLU A 71 9.49 1.75 9.29
CA GLU A 71 10.21 0.85 8.40
C GLU A 71 10.15 1.51 7.03
N GLU A 72 11.03 2.51 6.84
CA GLU A 72 11.48 2.91 5.52
C GLU A 72 11.84 1.63 4.75
N PRO A 73 11.27 1.39 3.56
CA PRO A 73 11.87 0.44 2.66
C PRO A 73 13.24 0.99 2.29
N ASP A 74 14.30 0.37 2.81
CA ASP A 74 15.68 0.56 2.35
C ASP A 74 15.74 0.12 0.89
N LEU A 75 15.37 1.06 0.01
CA LEU A 75 15.63 1.06 -1.42
C LEU A 75 16.90 1.91 -1.61
N PRO A 76 18.10 1.32 -1.67
CA PRO A 76 19.21 2.00 -2.32
C PRO A 76 19.02 1.84 -3.82
N GLU A 77 18.28 2.79 -4.40
CA GLU A 77 18.33 3.06 -5.83
C GLU A 77 19.72 3.63 -6.16
N GLY A 78 20.50 2.88 -6.95
CA GLY A 78 21.48 3.45 -7.89
C GLY A 78 22.85 3.85 -7.36
N ASP A 79 23.77 2.87 -7.28
CA ASP A 79 25.17 3.14 -7.60
C ASP A 79 25.44 2.84 -9.09
N LYS A 80 26.05 3.82 -9.74
CA LYS A 80 26.26 3.90 -11.17
C LYS A 80 27.57 3.22 -11.56
N SER A 81 27.51 2.60 -12.74
CA SER A 81 28.58 2.54 -13.75
C SER A 81 29.67 1.48 -13.65
N ALA A 82 29.95 1.00 -14.86
CA ALA A 82 31.21 0.53 -15.40
C ALA A 82 31.55 -0.96 -15.20
N GLU A 83 31.34 -1.67 -16.30
CA GLU A 83 32.41 -2.43 -16.96
C GLU A 83 32.69 -3.82 -16.38
N GLU A 84 31.94 -4.82 -16.86
CA GLU A 84 32.64 -6.00 -17.40
C GLU A 84 31.83 -6.68 -18.50
N VAL A 85 32.48 -6.75 -19.65
CA VAL A 85 32.09 -7.48 -20.86
C VAL A 85 32.03 -8.99 -20.59
N PRO A 86 31.06 -9.70 -21.19
CA PRO A 86 31.40 -11.01 -21.74
C PRO A 86 31.23 -11.00 -23.26
N ALA A 87 32.37 -10.91 -23.93
CA ALA A 87 32.51 -11.35 -25.30
C ALA A 87 32.43 -12.88 -25.34
N GLU A 88 31.36 -13.47 -25.89
CA GLU A 88 31.49 -14.71 -26.66
C GLU A 88 30.27 -14.97 -27.57
N LYS A 89 30.49 -14.76 -28.88
CA LYS A 89 29.72 -15.43 -29.94
C LYS A 89 30.29 -16.86 -30.07
N PRO A 90 29.47 -17.89 -30.37
CA PRO A 90 29.25 -18.16 -31.80
C PRO A 90 27.86 -18.68 -32.19
N LYS A 91 27.38 -18.14 -33.32
CA LYS A 91 26.65 -18.79 -34.43
C LYS A 91 25.85 -20.07 -34.09
N ARG A 92 24.52 -19.95 -34.07
CA ARG A 92 23.64 -20.96 -34.69
C ARG A 92 22.63 -20.30 -35.63
N LYS A 93 22.86 -20.52 -36.92
CA LYS A 93 21.92 -20.32 -38.03
C LYS A 93 20.59 -20.97 -37.67
N ARG A 94 19.49 -20.23 -37.76
CA ARG A 94 18.18 -20.79 -38.11
C ARG A 94 17.55 -19.96 -39.22
N THR A 95 18.01 -20.22 -40.44
CA THR A 95 17.24 -20.03 -41.67
C THR A 95 15.93 -20.80 -41.54
N THR A 96 14.77 -20.14 -41.60
CA THR A 96 13.50 -20.65 -42.16
C THR A 96 12.45 -19.53 -42.17
N LYS A 97 12.15 -19.00 -43.37
CA LYS A 97 10.84 -18.59 -43.94
C LYS A 97 11.17 -17.82 -45.24
N LYS A 98 11.14 -18.41 -46.44
CA LYS A 98 10.01 -18.83 -47.30
C LYS A 98 9.18 -17.65 -47.86
N ALA A 99 9.41 -17.40 -49.15
CA ALA A 99 8.49 -17.10 -50.26
C ALA A 99 7.81 -15.71 -50.42
N GLU A 100 7.62 -15.41 -51.73
CA GLU A 100 6.94 -14.29 -52.42
C GLU A 100 7.67 -12.94 -52.38
N GLU A 101 7.96 -12.27 -53.49
CA GLU A 101 7.46 -12.29 -54.89
C GLU A 101 8.61 -11.90 -55.84
#